data_AF-A0A165TMG2-F1
#
_entry.id   AF-A0A165TMG2-F1
#
_cell.length_a   1.000
_cell.length_b   1.000
_cell.length_c   1.000
_cell.angle_alpha   90.00
_cell.angle_beta   90.00
_cell.angle_gamma   90.00
#
_symmetry.space_group_name_H-M   'P 1'
#
loop_
_entity.id
_entity.type
_entity.pdbx_description
1 polymer ?
#
loop_
_entity_poly.entity_id
_entity_poly.type
_entity_poly.pdbx_seq_one_letter_code
_entity_poly.pdbx_strand_id
1 'polypeptide(L)'
;MSEAHTDTKKQDSKKQQWMTKAHSAFAGAMGSKSITSFDKLLLQGQLNRLRDGLSVSFSDRDDVKLKTIRAQRLKILGYTYDVENKCWSKAANT
;
A
#
# COMPACT_ATOMS: atom_id res chain seq x y z
N MET A 1 -26.61 21.95 32.80
CA MET A 1 -25.74 22.02 31.60
C MET A 1 -24.72 20.88 31.69
N SER A 2 -25.02 19.69 31.13
CA SER A 2 -24.12 18.51 31.26
C SER A 2 -24.18 17.55 30.05
N GLU A 3 -24.42 18.02 28.83
CA GLU A 3 -24.50 17.13 27.65
C GLU A 3 -23.23 17.16 26.77
N ALA A 4 -22.41 18.21 26.85
CA ALA A 4 -21.24 18.38 25.97
C ALA A 4 -20.08 17.40 26.20
N HIS A 5 -19.94 16.83 27.40
CA HIS A 5 -18.82 15.94 27.75
C HIS A 5 -19.01 14.48 27.32
N THR A 6 -20.25 14.03 27.11
CA THR A 6 -20.55 12.65 26.70
C THR A 6 -20.42 12.42 25.20
N ASP A 7 -20.67 13.45 24.38
CA ASP A 7 -20.62 13.32 22.92
C ASP A 7 -19.19 13.32 22.36
N THR A 8 -18.28 14.10 22.94
CA THR A 8 -16.85 14.08 22.57
C THR A 8 -16.25 12.70 22.82
N LYS A 9 -16.54 12.08 23.96
CA LYS A 9 -16.04 10.74 24.33
C LYS A 9 -16.58 9.63 23.41
N LYS A 10 -17.83 9.73 22.96
CA LYS A 10 -18.42 8.80 21.98
C LYS A 10 -17.83 8.99 20.57
N GLN A 11 -17.54 10.23 20.18
CA GLN A 11 -16.95 10.53 18.87
C GLN A 11 -15.50 10.06 18.78
N ASP A 12 -14.72 10.23 19.84
CA ASP A 12 -13.35 9.71 19.94
C ASP A 12 -13.31 8.18 19.90
N SER A 13 -14.25 7.52 20.59
CA SER A 13 -14.41 6.06 20.56
C SER A 13 -14.71 5.53 19.14
N LYS A 14 -15.61 6.18 18.40
CA LYS A 14 -15.92 5.83 17.00
C LYS A 14 -14.72 6.04 16.07
N LYS A 15 -13.99 7.15 16.24
CA LYS A 15 -12.77 7.44 15.47
C LYS A 15 -11.68 6.39 15.71
N GLN A 16 -11.48 5.99 16.96
CA GLN A 16 -10.52 4.95 17.32
C GLN A 16 -10.92 3.59 16.74
N GLN A 17 -12.20 3.21 16.81
CA GLN A 17 -12.69 1.97 16.21
C GLN A 17 -12.51 1.94 14.69
N TRP A 18 -12.78 3.07 14.01
CA TRP A 18 -12.54 3.20 12.58
C TRP A 18 -11.06 3.06 12.23
N MET A 19 -10.16 3.73 12.97
CA MET A 19 -8.71 3.63 12.74
C MET A 19 -8.22 2.19 12.91
N THR A 20 -8.66 1.49 13.95
CA THR A 20 -8.30 0.08 14.16
C THR A 20 -8.75 -0.78 12.98
N LYS A 21 -9.99 -0.62 12.50
CA LYS A 21 -10.50 -1.37 11.34
C LYS A 21 -9.71 -1.04 10.06
N ALA A 22 -9.41 0.23 9.83
CA ALA A 22 -8.64 0.68 8.68
C ALA A 22 -7.21 0.12 8.70
N HIS A 23 -6.54 0.11 9.85
CA HIS A 23 -5.22 -0.49 10.01
C HIS A 23 -5.24 -1.99 9.78
N SER A 24 -6.22 -2.72 10.32
CA SER A 24 -6.34 -4.17 10.09
C SER A 24 -6.60 -4.48 8.61
N ALA A 25 -7.48 -3.72 7.95
CA ALA A 25 -7.73 -3.88 6.52
C ALA A 25 -6.50 -3.54 5.68
N PHE A 26 -5.77 -2.48 6.03
CA PHE A 26 -4.53 -2.10 5.38
C PHE A 26 -3.44 -3.18 5.54
N ALA A 27 -3.26 -3.69 6.76
CA ALA A 27 -2.31 -4.76 7.06
C ALA A 27 -2.65 -6.03 6.26
N GLY A 28 -3.93 -6.42 6.21
CA GLY A 28 -4.40 -7.54 5.42
C GLY A 28 -4.16 -7.35 3.92
N ALA A 29 -4.45 -6.16 3.39
CA ALA A 29 -4.21 -5.84 1.99
C ALA A 29 -2.72 -5.85 1.64
N MET A 30 -1.89 -5.22 2.48
CA MET A 30 -0.44 -5.19 2.30
C MET A 30 0.17 -6.59 2.37
N GLY A 31 -0.30 -7.45 3.28
CA GLY A 31 0.18 -8.82 3.46
C GLY A 31 -0.26 -9.83 2.40
N SER A 32 -1.19 -9.48 1.52
CA SER A 32 -1.68 -10.40 0.48
C SER A 32 -0.67 -10.60 -0.64
N LYS A 33 -0.42 -11.85 -1.08
CA LYS A 33 0.41 -12.11 -2.29
C LYS A 33 -0.33 -11.82 -3.61
N SER A 34 -1.62 -11.53 -3.57
CA SER A 34 -2.42 -11.19 -4.75
C SER A 34 -2.57 -9.68 -4.91
N ILE A 35 -2.74 -9.22 -6.16
CA ILE A 35 -3.03 -7.82 -6.47
C ILE A 35 -4.45 -7.47 -5.98
N THR A 36 -4.56 -6.36 -5.27
CA THR A 36 -5.78 -5.86 -4.63
C THR A 36 -6.24 -4.55 -5.24
N SER A 37 -7.41 -4.05 -4.82
CA SER A 37 -7.87 -2.70 -5.20
C SER A 37 -6.96 -1.59 -4.66
N PHE A 38 -6.27 -1.82 -3.53
CA PHE A 38 -5.31 -0.86 -2.98
C PHE A 38 -4.11 -0.63 -3.92
N ASP A 39 -3.67 -1.68 -4.62
CA ASP A 39 -2.58 -1.59 -5.60
C ASP A 39 -2.91 -0.67 -6.78
N LYS A 40 -4.20 -0.51 -7.12
CA LYS A 40 -4.62 0.42 -8.17
C LYS A 40 -4.29 1.87 -7.81
N LEU A 41 -4.49 2.22 -6.54
CA LEU A 41 -4.19 3.55 -6.01
C LEU A 41 -2.67 3.71 -5.83
N LEU A 42 -2.04 2.70 -5.23
CA LEU A 42 -0.63 2.76 -4.90
C LEU A 42 0.26 2.78 -6.15
N LEU A 43 -0.07 2.03 -7.19
CA LEU A 43 0.78 1.77 -8.36
C LEU A 43 0.14 2.33 -9.65
N GLN A 44 -0.58 3.44 -9.54
CA GLN A 44 -1.22 4.12 -10.67
C GLN A 44 -0.21 4.37 -11.79
N GLY A 45 -0.59 4.05 -13.03
CA GLY A 45 0.28 4.16 -14.21
C GLY A 45 1.23 2.97 -14.44
N GLN A 46 1.48 2.13 -13.43
CA GLN A 46 2.28 0.89 -13.56
C GLN A 46 1.46 -0.37 -13.32
N LEU A 47 0.18 -0.24 -12.93
CA LEU A 47 -0.70 -1.36 -12.56
C LEU A 47 -0.83 -2.42 -13.67
N ASN A 48 -0.94 -2.02 -14.94
CA ASN A 48 -1.06 -3.00 -16.02
C ASN A 48 0.22 -3.82 -16.17
N ARG A 49 1.39 -3.15 -16.18
CA ARG A 49 2.70 -3.83 -16.17
C ARG A 49 2.84 -4.78 -14.99
N LEU A 50 2.41 -4.36 -13.80
CA LEU A 50 2.40 -5.22 -12.61
C LEU A 50 1.52 -6.46 -12.77
N ARG A 51 0.33 -6.32 -13.36
CA ARG A 51 -0.62 -7.43 -13.62
C ARG A 51 -0.06 -8.41 -14.63
N ASP A 52 0.63 -7.89 -15.64
CA ASP A 52 1.26 -8.67 -16.70
C ASP A 52 2.58 -9.32 -16.24
N GLY A 53 3.01 -9.07 -14.99
CA GLY A 53 4.26 -9.60 -14.44
C GLY A 53 5.51 -8.93 -15.01
N LEU A 54 5.35 -7.79 -15.69
CA LEU A 54 6.44 -7.04 -16.32
C LEU A 54 7.17 -6.16 -15.30
N SER A 55 8.39 -5.75 -15.64
CA SER A 55 9.14 -4.81 -14.81
C SER A 55 8.40 -3.48 -14.67
N VAL A 56 8.42 -2.89 -13.48
CA VAL A 56 7.80 -1.60 -13.16
C VAL A 56 8.82 -0.62 -12.61
N SER A 57 8.65 0.65 -12.95
CA SER A 57 9.51 1.75 -12.49
C SER A 57 8.65 2.93 -12.07
N PHE A 58 9.08 3.66 -11.06
CA PHE A 58 8.36 4.82 -10.53
C PHE A 58 9.22 6.07 -10.66
N SER A 59 8.56 7.24 -10.68
CA SER A 59 9.25 8.52 -10.84
C SER A 59 10.08 8.85 -9.61
N ASP A 60 11.25 9.45 -9.81
CA ASP A 60 12.07 9.93 -8.70
C ASP A 60 11.42 11.07 -7.91
N ARG A 61 10.37 11.69 -8.45
CA ARG A 61 9.60 12.78 -7.82
C ARG A 61 8.65 12.31 -6.72
N ASP A 62 8.49 11.00 -6.51
CA ASP A 62 7.63 10.48 -5.44
C ASP A 62 8.21 10.79 -4.05
N ASP A 63 7.32 11.00 -3.08
CA ASP A 63 7.67 11.10 -1.66
C ASP A 63 8.36 9.80 -1.17
N VAL A 64 9.37 9.93 -0.31
CA VAL A 64 10.16 8.81 0.24
C VAL A 64 9.27 7.77 0.93
N LYS A 65 8.22 8.20 1.64
CA LYS A 65 7.25 7.30 2.28
C LYS A 65 6.47 6.51 1.25
N LEU A 66 6.05 7.16 0.16
CA LEU A 66 5.32 6.49 -0.93
C LEU A 66 6.22 5.46 -1.63
N LYS A 67 7.48 5.82 -1.91
CA LYS A 67 8.48 4.87 -2.43
C LYS A 67 8.66 3.66 -1.51
N THR A 68 8.70 3.89 -0.20
CA THR A 68 8.82 2.82 0.79
C THR A 68 7.61 1.88 0.79
N ILE A 69 6.39 2.42 0.77
CA ILE A 69 5.17 1.62 0.73
C ILE A 69 5.09 0.80 -0.57
N ARG A 70 5.42 1.42 -1.72
CA ARG A 70 5.50 0.72 -3.01
C ARG A 70 6.52 -0.41 -2.98
N ALA A 71 7.72 -0.15 -2.47
CA ALA A 71 8.79 -1.14 -2.36
C ALA A 71 8.38 -2.33 -1.49
N GLN A 72 7.79 -2.07 -0.32
CA GLN A 72 7.28 -3.13 0.56
C GLN A 72 6.22 -3.97 -0.14
N ARG A 73 5.29 -3.31 -0.84
CA ARG A 73 4.23 -4.00 -1.56
C ARG A 73 4.79 -4.89 -2.69
N LEU A 74 5.73 -4.38 -3.47
CA LEU A 74 6.37 -5.10 -4.56
C LEU A 74 7.12 -6.34 -4.06
N LYS A 75 7.85 -6.23 -2.93
CA LYS A 75 8.48 -7.39 -2.28
C LYS A 75 7.47 -8.48 -1.91
N ILE A 76 6.32 -8.11 -1.37
CA ILE A 76 5.26 -9.07 -0.99
C ILE A 76 4.69 -9.77 -2.24
N LEU A 77 4.59 -9.05 -3.36
CA LEU A 77 4.18 -9.58 -4.66
C LEU A 77 5.30 -10.41 -5.36
N GLY A 78 6.47 -10.54 -4.75
CA GLY A 78 7.59 -11.34 -5.26
C GLY A 78 8.49 -10.61 -6.26
N TYR A 79 8.46 -9.27 -6.28
CA TYR A 79 9.36 -8.47 -7.10
C TYR A 79 10.65 -8.16 -6.35
N THR A 80 11.74 -8.07 -7.09
CA THR A 80 13.07 -7.66 -6.65
C THR A 80 13.49 -6.36 -7.33
N TYR A 81 14.25 -5.52 -6.63
CA TYR A 81 14.74 -4.27 -7.19
C TYR A 81 16.08 -4.47 -7.90
N ASP A 82 16.12 -4.12 -9.17
CA ASP A 82 17.32 -4.00 -9.98
C ASP A 82 17.88 -2.59 -9.83
N VAL A 83 19.08 -2.50 -9.26
CA VAL A 83 19.75 -1.23 -8.96
C VAL A 83 20.30 -0.57 -10.23
N GLU A 84 20.78 -1.35 -11.19
CA GLU A 84 21.38 -0.84 -12.43
C GLU A 84 20.31 -0.19 -13.31
N ASN A 85 19.19 -0.89 -13.49
CA ASN A 85 18.08 -0.44 -14.31
C ASN A 85 17.04 0.39 -13.54
N LYS A 86 17.22 0.57 -12.23
CA LYS A 86 16.33 1.29 -11.32
C LYS A 86 14.86 0.86 -11.44
N CYS A 87 14.62 -0.44 -11.53
CA CYS A 87 13.28 -0.99 -11.73
C CYS A 87 13.02 -2.21 -10.85
N TRP A 88 11.75 -2.55 -10.68
CA TRP A 88 11.32 -3.76 -9.99
C TRP A 88 10.92 -4.80 -11.02
N SER A 89 11.50 -5.99 -10.95
CA SER A 89 11.18 -7.12 -11.83
C SER A 89 10.80 -8.34 -10.99
N LYS A 90 9.96 -9.20 -11.55
CA LYS A 90 9.71 -10.52 -10.98
C LYS A 90 10.85 -11.41 -11.44
N ALA A 91 11.48 -12.16 -10.53
CA ALA A 91 12.46 -13.16 -10.94
C ALA A 91 11.80 -14.05 -12.00
N ALA A 92 12.45 -14.20 -13.16
CA ALA A 92 11.97 -15.14 -14.16
C ALA A 92 11.90 -16.51 -13.45
N ASN A 93 10.74 -17.13 -13.45
CA ASN A 93 10.64 -18.53 -13.05
C ASN A 93 11.43 -19.33 -14.09
N THR A 94 12.72 -19.51 -13.86
CA THR A 94 13.57 -20.51 -14.53
C THR A 94 13.06 -21.90 -14.21
#